data_AF-A0A084QWZ2-F1
#
_entry.id   AF-A0A084QWZ2-F1
#
_cell.length_a   1.000
_cell.length_b   1.000
_cell.length_c   1.000
_cell.angle_alpha   90.00
_cell.angle_beta   90.00
_cell.angle_gamma   90.00
#
_symmetry.space_group_name_H-M   'P 1'
#
loop_
_entity.id
_entity.type
_entity.pdbx_description
1 polymer ?
#
loop_
_entity_poly.entity_id
_entity_poly.type
_entity_poly.pdbx_seq_one_letter_code
_entity_poly.pdbx_strand_id
1 'polypeptide(L)'
;MVKWEHSSDQNPVLSPDDPFDKEGVFTGCMLTQGVNGEDGTLNLIYSSVCHLPIHWKIPYVRGCEGISVATSTDCGKSWKKIHGNPVLPEEPANLDVTGFRDPYVAAWPGLDEALEAEGHPALYGVVSGGGPQPGACGLSIQAASKRPDEMGLHWPAPQVYPESLTIT
;
A
#
# COMPACT_ATOMS: atom_id res chain seq x y z
N MET A 1 21.20 -26.23 -5.38
CA MET A 1 21.72 -24.90 -5.78
C MET A 1 20.56 -24.14 -6.43
N VAL A 2 20.21 -22.97 -5.90
CA VAL A 2 19.14 -22.11 -6.44
C VAL A 2 19.77 -21.21 -7.51
N LYS A 3 19.12 -21.10 -8.67
CA LYS A 3 19.51 -20.18 -9.76
C LYS A 3 18.48 -19.07 -9.86
N TRP A 4 18.96 -17.85 -10.07
CA TRP A 4 18.13 -16.66 -10.29
C TRP A 4 18.43 -16.11 -11.68
N GLU A 5 17.40 -15.67 -12.38
CA GLU A 5 17.49 -14.95 -13.65
C GLU A 5 16.97 -13.53 -13.44
N HIS A 6 17.67 -12.54 -13.97
CA HIS A 6 17.27 -11.15 -13.86
C HIS A 6 16.13 -10.87 -14.86
N SER A 7 15.08 -10.16 -14.44
CA SER A 7 13.89 -9.93 -15.25
C SER A 7 14.12 -8.94 -16.40
N SER A 8 15.14 -8.09 -16.30
CA SER A 8 15.53 -7.12 -17.33
C SER A 8 17.05 -7.10 -17.47
N ASP A 9 17.60 -6.58 -18.57
CA ASP A 9 19.06 -6.62 -18.70
C ASP A 9 19.78 -5.56 -17.86
N GLN A 10 19.17 -4.43 -17.47
CA GLN A 10 19.85 -3.36 -16.69
C GLN A 10 18.93 -2.37 -15.93
N ASN A 11 17.60 -2.44 -16.03
CA ASN A 11 16.70 -1.40 -15.51
C ASN A 11 15.72 -1.91 -14.44
N PRO A 12 15.39 -1.10 -13.42
CA PRO A 12 14.29 -1.44 -12.52
C PRO A 12 12.98 -1.57 -13.31
N VAL A 13 12.14 -2.51 -12.92
CA VAL A 13 10.85 -2.77 -13.59
C VAL A 13 9.78 -1.70 -13.30
N LEU A 14 10.03 -0.85 -12.29
CA LEU A 14 9.20 0.28 -11.91
C LEU A 14 10.13 1.43 -11.47
N SER A 15 9.91 2.63 -11.99
CA SER A 15 10.71 3.83 -11.71
C SER A 15 9.82 5.03 -11.39
N PRO A 16 10.34 6.07 -10.72
CA PRO A 16 9.72 7.40 -10.67
C PRO A 16 9.53 7.94 -12.09
N ASP A 17 8.29 8.06 -12.55
CA ASP A 17 7.98 8.59 -13.88
C ASP A 17 6.63 9.34 -13.95
N ASP A 18 5.93 9.46 -12.83
CA ASP A 18 4.68 10.20 -12.70
C ASP A 18 4.79 11.30 -11.61
N PRO A 19 3.97 12.38 -11.68
CA PRO A 19 4.03 13.46 -10.69
C PRO A 19 3.83 13.00 -9.23
N PHE A 20 3.05 11.94 -9.01
CA PHE A 20 2.75 11.40 -7.67
C PHE A 20 3.86 10.54 -7.09
N ASP A 21 4.82 10.06 -7.90
CA ASP A 21 5.97 9.28 -7.42
C ASP A 21 7.33 9.81 -7.88
N LYS A 22 7.36 11.06 -8.36
CA LYS A 22 8.54 11.73 -8.94
C LYS A 22 9.78 11.75 -8.04
N GLU A 23 9.62 11.65 -6.72
CA GLU A 23 10.74 11.62 -5.77
C GLU A 23 11.11 10.20 -5.35
N GLY A 24 10.27 9.20 -5.63
CA GLY A 24 10.58 7.82 -5.27
C GLY A 24 9.43 6.82 -5.43
N VAL A 25 9.80 5.61 -5.85
CA VAL A 25 9.02 4.38 -5.73
C VAL A 25 9.60 3.62 -4.55
N PHE A 26 8.90 3.63 -3.42
CA PHE A 26 9.33 3.03 -2.16
C PHE A 26 8.72 1.62 -2.00
N THR A 27 9.03 0.96 -0.88
CA THR A 27 8.61 -0.42 -0.59
C THR A 27 7.09 -0.59 -0.65
N GLY A 28 6.69 -1.83 -0.89
CA GLY A 28 5.32 -2.27 -1.00
C GLY A 28 5.20 -3.79 -0.90
N CYS A 29 4.05 -4.31 -1.33
CA CYS A 29 3.75 -5.73 -1.38
C CYS A 29 3.19 -6.13 -2.76
N MET A 30 3.10 -7.44 -2.99
CA MET A 30 2.56 -8.00 -4.22
C MET A 30 1.34 -8.88 -3.91
N LEU A 31 0.27 -8.71 -4.69
CA LEU A 31 -0.82 -9.67 -4.79
C LEU A 31 -0.63 -10.52 -6.05
N THR A 32 -0.78 -11.83 -5.90
CA THR A 32 -0.62 -12.81 -7.00
C THR A 32 -1.89 -12.99 -7.83
N GLN A 33 -2.92 -12.21 -7.53
CA GLN A 33 -4.17 -12.13 -8.27
C GLN A 33 -4.45 -10.68 -8.61
N GLY A 34 -5.27 -10.48 -9.64
CA GLY A 34 -5.90 -9.21 -9.94
C GLY A 34 -6.57 -8.61 -8.71
N VAL A 35 -6.75 -7.28 -8.68
CA VAL A 35 -7.46 -6.62 -7.56
C VAL A 35 -8.90 -7.14 -7.40
N ASN A 36 -9.48 -7.75 -8.43
CA ASN A 36 -10.79 -8.40 -8.39
C ASN A 36 -10.69 -9.94 -8.36
N GLY A 37 -9.52 -10.48 -8.01
CA GLY A 37 -9.28 -11.92 -7.99
C GLY A 37 -9.00 -12.56 -9.36
N GLU A 38 -8.70 -11.75 -10.38
CA GLU A 38 -8.40 -12.29 -11.72
C GLU A 38 -7.09 -13.10 -11.73
N ASP A 39 -7.12 -14.31 -12.26
CA ASP A 39 -5.93 -15.12 -12.45
C ASP A 39 -5.01 -14.54 -13.55
N GLY A 40 -3.70 -14.74 -13.40
CA GLY A 40 -2.70 -14.30 -14.38
C GLY A 40 -2.37 -12.81 -14.35
N THR A 41 -2.94 -12.05 -13.41
CA THR A 41 -2.58 -10.66 -13.14
C THR A 41 -1.86 -10.54 -11.80
N LEU A 42 -0.73 -9.86 -11.79
CA LEU A 42 -0.02 -9.50 -10.56
C LEU A 42 -0.23 -8.01 -10.26
N ASN A 43 -0.38 -7.67 -8.98
CA ASN A 43 -0.47 -6.28 -8.54
C ASN A 43 0.65 -5.97 -7.57
N LEU A 44 1.44 -4.93 -7.84
CA LEU A 44 2.31 -4.28 -6.87
C LEU A 44 1.55 -3.12 -6.26
N ILE A 45 1.46 -3.13 -4.94
CA ILE A 45 0.91 -2.04 -4.15
C ILE A 45 2.11 -1.42 -3.44
N TYR A 46 2.43 -0.17 -3.75
CA TYR A 46 3.70 0.45 -3.37
C TYR A 46 3.50 1.87 -2.85
N SER A 47 4.51 2.38 -2.15
CA SER A 47 4.51 3.76 -1.67
C SER A 47 5.05 4.69 -2.75
N SER A 48 4.22 5.59 -3.25
CA SER A 48 4.56 6.64 -4.20
C SER A 48 4.94 7.92 -3.47
N VAL A 49 6.14 8.45 -3.73
CA VAL A 49 6.68 9.62 -3.02
C VAL A 49 6.81 10.81 -3.96
N CYS A 50 6.22 11.95 -3.57
CA CYS A 50 6.24 13.18 -4.37
C CYS A 50 6.93 14.37 -3.69
N HIS A 51 7.39 14.21 -2.45
CA HIS A 51 8.15 15.24 -1.75
C HIS A 51 9.20 14.65 -0.80
N LEU A 52 10.39 15.23 -0.79
CA LEU A 52 11.49 14.91 0.11
C LEU A 52 12.06 16.20 0.71
N PRO A 53 12.70 16.17 1.90
CA PRO A 53 13.02 14.98 2.70
C PRO A 53 11.83 14.47 3.54
N ILE A 54 11.83 13.17 3.84
CA ILE A 54 10.90 12.52 4.77
C ILE A 54 11.71 11.87 5.88
N HIS A 55 11.46 12.26 7.13
CA HIS A 55 12.09 11.65 8.30
C HIS A 55 11.27 11.90 9.56
N TRP A 56 11.24 10.96 10.49
CA TRP A 56 10.46 11.07 11.73
C TRP A 56 10.89 12.18 12.71
N LYS A 57 12.00 12.87 12.42
CA LYS A 57 12.57 13.94 13.27
C LYS A 57 12.27 15.34 12.73
N ILE A 58 11.64 15.44 11.57
CA ILE A 58 11.31 16.72 10.92
C ILE A 58 9.80 16.78 10.69
N PRO A 59 9.24 17.99 10.50
CA PRO A 59 7.82 18.12 10.17
C PRO A 59 7.45 17.31 8.93
N TYR A 60 6.37 16.55 9.04
CA TYR A 60 5.82 15.78 7.93
C TYR A 60 5.07 16.70 6.96
N VAL A 61 5.28 16.51 5.66
CA VAL A 61 4.55 17.24 4.62
C VAL A 61 3.38 16.38 4.19
N ARG A 62 2.15 16.80 4.50
CA ARG A 62 0.92 16.09 4.16
C ARG A 62 0.87 15.70 2.68
N GLY A 63 0.53 14.44 2.39
CA GLY A 63 0.46 13.90 1.04
C GLY A 63 1.83 13.74 0.35
N CYS A 64 2.96 13.82 1.07
CA CYS A 64 4.27 13.55 0.47
C CYS A 64 4.45 12.07 0.10
N GLU A 65 3.77 11.17 0.80
CA GLU A 65 3.70 9.74 0.54
C GLU A 65 2.23 9.35 0.29
N GLY A 66 2.00 8.54 -0.74
CA GLY A 66 0.71 7.91 -1.01
C GLY A 66 0.89 6.44 -1.38
N ILE A 67 -0.21 5.71 -1.53
CA ILE A 67 -0.22 4.31 -1.98
C ILE A 67 -0.68 4.26 -3.43
N SER A 68 0.11 3.61 -4.28
CA SER A 68 -0.14 3.45 -5.71
C SER A 68 -0.11 1.97 -6.10
N VAL A 69 -0.72 1.65 -7.25
CA VAL A 69 -0.77 0.29 -7.77
C VAL A 69 -0.17 0.21 -9.16
N ALA A 70 0.62 -0.84 -9.41
CA ALA A 70 1.07 -1.21 -10.74
C ALA A 70 0.69 -2.67 -11.04
N THR A 71 0.25 -2.93 -12.27
CA THR A 71 -0.20 -4.26 -12.71
C THR A 71 0.77 -4.90 -13.68
N SER A 72 0.95 -6.20 -13.58
CA SER A 72 1.64 -7.01 -14.59
C SER A 72 0.72 -8.12 -15.09
N THR A 73 0.71 -8.32 -16.41
CA THR A 73 -0.02 -9.41 -17.09
C THR A 73 0.94 -10.36 -17.82
N ASP A 74 2.23 -10.27 -17.56
CA ASP A 74 3.30 -11.02 -18.22
C ASP A 74 4.25 -11.70 -17.23
N CYS A 75 3.70 -12.11 -16.09
CA CYS A 75 4.40 -12.77 -14.98
C CYS A 75 5.51 -11.91 -14.36
N GLY A 76 5.30 -10.60 -14.26
CA GLY A 76 6.19 -9.66 -13.58
C GLY A 76 7.35 -9.16 -14.42
N LYS A 77 7.36 -9.40 -15.74
CA LYS A 77 8.40 -8.91 -16.65
C LYS A 77 8.24 -7.43 -16.92
N SER A 78 7.01 -6.95 -17.06
CA SER A 78 6.67 -5.53 -17.18
C SER A 78 5.53 -5.16 -16.24
N TRP A 79 5.53 -3.88 -15.83
CA TRP A 79 4.58 -3.32 -14.89
C TRP A 79 4.03 -2.01 -15.44
N LYS A 80 2.73 -1.80 -15.26
CA LYS A 80 2.04 -0.58 -15.67
C LYS A 80 1.33 0.02 -14.47
N LYS A 81 1.64 1.27 -14.14
CA LYS A 81 0.90 2.06 -13.13
C LYS A 81 -0.54 2.23 -13.60
N ILE A 82 -1.50 1.98 -12.71
CA ILE A 82 -2.92 2.07 -13.06
C ILE A 82 -3.36 3.54 -13.20
N HIS A 83 -4.40 3.76 -13.99
CA HIS A 83 -5.07 5.06 -14.03
C HIS A 83 -5.75 5.34 -12.69
N GLY A 84 -5.66 6.59 -12.22
CA GLY A 84 -6.22 7.00 -10.93
C GLY A 84 -5.28 6.84 -9.75
N ASN A 85 -4.02 6.45 -9.98
CA ASN A 85 -3.00 6.54 -8.93
C ASN A 85 -2.77 8.01 -8.49
N PRO A 86 -2.41 8.23 -7.21
CA PRO A 86 -2.34 7.23 -6.14
C PRO A 86 -3.75 6.81 -5.69
N VAL A 87 -3.95 5.50 -5.44
CA VAL A 87 -5.24 4.96 -4.93
C VAL A 87 -5.53 5.40 -3.50
N LEU A 88 -4.48 5.77 -2.77
CA LEU A 88 -4.59 6.43 -1.48
C LEU A 88 -3.61 7.62 -1.45
N PRO A 89 -4.08 8.85 -1.73
CA PRO A 89 -3.21 9.99 -2.01
C PRO A 89 -2.50 10.58 -0.80
N GLU A 90 -3.04 10.40 0.40
CA GLU A 90 -2.53 11.02 1.61
C GLU A 90 -2.85 10.18 2.85
N GLU A 91 -2.16 10.50 3.93
CA GLU A 91 -2.42 9.97 5.25
C GLU A 91 -3.81 10.42 5.78
N PRO A 92 -4.38 9.71 6.77
CA PRO A 92 -5.64 10.10 7.40
C PRO A 92 -5.72 11.58 7.83
N ALA A 93 -6.85 12.24 7.55
CA ALA A 93 -7.06 13.68 7.83
C ALA A 93 -6.90 14.10 9.30
N ASN A 94 -7.14 13.17 10.23
CA ASN A 94 -7.15 13.46 11.66
C ASN A 94 -5.92 12.87 12.39
N LEU A 95 -4.83 12.61 11.66
CA LEU A 95 -3.59 12.07 12.23
C LEU A 95 -2.38 12.90 11.86
N ASP A 96 -1.63 13.27 12.88
CA ASP A 96 -0.24 13.69 12.71
C ASP A 96 0.62 12.43 12.57
N VAL A 97 1.28 12.29 11.43
CA VAL A 97 2.17 11.16 11.14
C VAL A 97 3.62 11.60 10.97
N THR A 98 4.54 10.67 11.18
CA THR A 98 5.97 10.80 10.87
C THR A 98 6.38 10.04 9.62
N GLY A 99 5.42 9.32 9.02
CA GLY A 99 5.57 8.51 7.82
C GLY A 99 4.25 7.82 7.49
N PHE A 100 4.05 7.53 6.21
CA PHE A 100 2.88 6.85 5.67
C PHE A 100 3.27 6.03 4.43
N ARG A 101 3.84 4.84 4.65
CA ARG A 101 4.47 4.03 3.59
C ARG A 101 4.48 2.54 3.91
N ASP A 102 5.09 1.75 3.04
CA ASP A 102 5.32 0.32 3.15
C ASP A 102 4.02 -0.47 3.29
N PRO A 103 3.09 -0.38 2.31
CA PRO A 103 1.82 -1.07 2.34
C PRO A 103 2.01 -2.59 2.30
N TYR A 104 1.33 -3.29 3.21
CA TYR A 104 1.16 -4.73 3.16
C TYR A 104 -0.33 -5.08 3.06
N VAL A 105 -0.72 -5.75 1.98
CA VAL A 105 -2.12 -6.07 1.68
C VAL A 105 -2.29 -7.58 1.53
N ALA A 106 -3.29 -8.16 2.20
CA ALA A 106 -3.67 -9.56 2.07
C ALA A 106 -5.11 -9.80 2.56
N ALA A 107 -5.66 -10.98 2.28
CA ALA A 107 -6.90 -11.44 2.91
C ALA A 107 -6.63 -11.88 4.35
N TRP A 108 -7.44 -11.41 5.30
CA TRP A 108 -7.32 -11.74 6.72
C TRP A 108 -8.66 -12.28 7.26
N PRO A 109 -8.87 -13.61 7.24
CA PRO A 109 -10.15 -14.20 7.64
C PRO A 109 -10.59 -13.86 9.07
N GLY A 110 -9.64 -13.70 9.99
CA GLY A 110 -9.96 -13.27 11.36
C GLY A 110 -10.48 -11.83 11.45
N LEU A 111 -10.07 -10.97 10.51
CA LEU A 111 -10.58 -9.60 10.45
C LEU A 111 -11.95 -9.55 9.74
N ASP A 112 -12.17 -10.41 8.74
CA ASP A 112 -13.51 -10.62 8.17
C ASP A 112 -14.52 -11.03 9.26
N GLU A 113 -14.16 -11.99 10.12
CA GLU A 113 -14.99 -12.43 11.24
C GLU A 113 -15.22 -11.31 12.26
N ALA A 114 -14.16 -10.61 12.67
CA ALA A 114 -14.24 -9.56 13.69
C ALA A 114 -15.06 -8.33 13.25
N LEU A 115 -15.10 -8.04 11.95
CA LEU A 115 -15.86 -6.92 11.38
C LEU A 115 -17.25 -7.32 10.87
N GLU A 116 -17.65 -8.58 11.06
CA GLU A 116 -18.90 -9.13 10.52
C GLU A 116 -19.02 -8.86 9.01
N ALA A 117 -17.91 -9.00 8.28
CA ALA A 117 -17.86 -8.69 6.86
C ALA A 117 -18.72 -9.69 6.06
N GLU A 118 -19.84 -9.22 5.52
CA GLU A 118 -20.71 -10.02 4.67
C GLU A 118 -20.22 -10.03 3.20
N GLY A 119 -20.04 -11.22 2.62
CA GLY A 119 -19.79 -11.39 1.19
C GLY A 119 -18.52 -12.17 0.82
N HIS A 120 -17.82 -11.70 -0.21
CA HIS A 120 -16.56 -12.27 -0.70
C HIS A 120 -15.36 -11.89 0.19
N PRO A 121 -14.24 -12.66 0.16
CA PRO A 121 -13.06 -12.35 0.99
C PRO A 121 -12.56 -10.92 0.72
N ALA A 122 -12.50 -10.10 1.78
CA ALA A 122 -11.98 -8.74 1.67
C ALA A 122 -10.45 -8.72 1.69
N LEU A 123 -9.87 -7.66 1.14
CA LEU A 123 -8.45 -7.36 1.29
C LEU A 123 -8.25 -6.32 2.38
N TYR A 124 -7.26 -6.54 3.21
CA TYR A 124 -6.90 -5.64 4.28
C TYR A 124 -5.47 -5.18 4.12
N GLY A 125 -5.22 -3.93 4.47
CA GLY A 125 -3.94 -3.26 4.32
C GLY A 125 -3.40 -2.78 5.65
N VAL A 126 -2.09 -2.87 5.81
CA VAL A 126 -1.35 -2.10 6.81
C VAL A 126 -0.48 -1.10 6.10
N VAL A 127 -0.49 0.15 6.55
CA VAL A 127 0.49 1.17 6.14
C VAL A 127 1.30 1.58 7.38
N SER A 128 2.61 1.50 7.24
CA SER A 128 3.58 1.75 8.29
C SER A 128 3.81 3.25 8.48
N GLY A 129 3.87 3.67 9.74
CA GLY A 129 4.04 5.06 10.12
C GLY A 129 4.39 5.22 11.59
N GLY A 130 4.18 6.42 12.11
CA GLY A 130 4.47 6.77 13.49
C GLY A 130 3.77 8.04 13.90
N GLY A 131 3.50 8.20 15.20
CA GLY A 131 3.04 9.47 15.75
C GLY A 131 4.21 10.43 16.01
N PRO A 132 3.94 11.72 16.25
CA PRO A 132 4.98 12.71 16.53
C PRO A 132 5.72 12.49 17.87
N GLN A 133 5.18 11.67 18.78
CA GLN A 133 5.80 11.38 20.07
C GLN A 133 6.89 10.30 19.94
N PRO A 134 8.06 10.46 20.59
CA PRO A 134 9.10 9.43 20.61
C PRO A 134 8.56 8.08 21.12
N GLY A 135 8.73 7.02 20.32
CA GLY A 135 8.26 5.67 20.66
C GLY A 135 6.83 5.35 20.20
N ALA A 136 6.09 6.31 19.65
CA ALA A 136 4.80 6.05 19.02
C ALA A 136 4.99 5.40 17.64
N CYS A 137 5.14 4.07 17.59
CA CYS A 137 4.94 3.31 16.36
C CYS A 137 3.44 3.23 16.10
N GLY A 138 2.94 4.10 15.22
CA GLY A 138 1.56 4.12 14.78
C GLY A 138 1.42 3.17 13.61
N LEU A 139 0.83 2.00 13.83
CA LEU A 139 0.39 1.13 12.75
C LEU A 139 -0.98 1.63 12.29
N SER A 140 -1.08 2.12 11.05
CA SER A 140 -2.39 2.35 10.46
C SER A 140 -2.83 1.06 9.78
N ILE A 141 -3.85 0.41 10.35
CA ILE A 141 -4.54 -0.69 9.69
C ILE A 141 -5.69 -0.05 8.93
N GLN A 142 -5.67 -0.22 7.62
CA GLN A 142 -6.70 0.27 6.74
C GLN A 142 -7.34 -0.94 6.05
N ALA A 143 -8.66 -1.06 6.14
CA ALA A 143 -9.38 -2.25 5.71
C ALA A 143 -10.05 -2.05 4.36
N ALA A 144 -9.45 -2.40 3.23
CA ALA A 144 -10.10 -2.23 1.92
C ALA A 144 -11.06 -3.38 1.57
N SER A 145 -12.25 -3.42 2.18
CA SER A 145 -13.31 -4.32 1.72
C SER A 145 -13.82 -3.85 0.35
N LYS A 146 -13.75 -4.72 -0.67
CA LYS A 146 -14.41 -4.44 -1.93
C LYS A 146 -15.32 -5.57 -2.40
N ARG A 147 -16.57 -5.18 -2.68
CA ARG A 147 -17.52 -5.99 -3.44
C ARG A 147 -17.10 -6.04 -4.92
N PRO A 148 -17.32 -7.16 -5.63
CA PRO A 148 -16.74 -7.42 -6.97
C PRO A 148 -17.18 -6.46 -8.09
N ASP A 149 -18.14 -5.56 -7.84
CA ASP A 149 -18.86 -4.78 -8.85
C ASP A 149 -18.36 -3.33 -9.02
N GLU A 150 -17.47 -2.86 -8.16
CA GLU A 150 -16.93 -1.51 -8.27
C GLU A 150 -15.44 -1.56 -8.67
N MET A 151 -14.99 -0.74 -9.62
CA MET A 151 -13.56 -0.53 -9.90
C MET A 151 -12.94 0.43 -8.86
N GLY A 152 -11.89 0.03 -8.13
CA GLY A 152 -11.05 0.90 -7.28
C GLY A 152 -11.18 0.70 -5.76
N LEU A 153 -10.12 0.32 -5.06
CA LEU A 153 -10.12 0.09 -3.59
C LEU A 153 -10.85 1.23 -2.84
N HIS A 154 -12.02 0.94 -2.25
CA HIS A 154 -12.70 1.89 -1.38
C HIS A 154 -12.15 1.67 0.03
N TRP A 155 -11.28 2.58 0.45
CA TRP A 155 -10.74 2.56 1.80
C TRP A 155 -11.80 3.16 2.75
N PRO A 156 -12.36 2.40 3.70
CA PRO A 156 -13.17 2.96 4.76
C PRO A 156 -12.31 3.88 5.63
N ALA A 157 -12.99 4.66 6.48
CA ALA A 157 -12.33 5.58 7.39
C ALA A 157 -11.22 4.84 8.18
N PRO A 158 -10.01 5.42 8.26
CA PRO A 158 -8.87 4.79 8.91
C PRO A 158 -9.17 4.47 10.36
N GLN A 159 -9.02 3.20 10.74
CA GLN A 159 -9.07 2.74 12.13
C GLN A 159 -7.65 2.87 12.70
N VAL A 160 -7.47 3.83 13.60
CA VAL A 160 -6.18 4.07 14.24
C VAL A 160 -6.26 3.42 15.60
N TYR A 161 -5.50 2.36 15.81
CA TYR A 161 -5.39 1.75 17.12
C TYR A 161 -4.36 2.54 17.93
N PRO A 162 -4.76 3.24 19.00
CA PRO A 162 -3.89 4.14 19.77
C PRO A 162 -2.85 3.38 20.62
N GLU A 163 -2.91 2.05 20.67
CA GLU A 163 -2.02 1.20 21.44
C GLU A 163 -1.31 0.21 20.53
N SER A 164 -0.03 -0.04 20.82
CA SER A 164 0.76 -1.09 20.19
C SER A 164 -0.02 -2.39 20.22
N LEU A 165 -0.54 -2.83 19.07
CA LEU A 165 -1.11 -4.16 18.92
C LEU A 165 0.04 -5.15 19.17
N THR A 166 0.14 -5.63 20.40
CA THR A 166 1.07 -6.71 20.74
C THR A 166 0.41 -7.97 20.21
N ILE A 167 0.82 -8.39 19.02
CA ILE A 167 0.47 -9.73 18.52
C ILE A 167 1.29 -10.71 19.35
N THR A 168 0.67 -11.28 20.39
CA THR A 168 1.22 -12.41 21.15
C THR A 168 1.05 -13.72 20.38
#